data_AF-A0A2I2YCN9-F1
#
_entry.id   AF-A0A2I2YCN9-F1
#
_cell.length_a   1.000
_cell.length_b   1.000
_cell.length_c   1.000
_cell.angle_alpha   90.00
_cell.angle_beta   90.00
_cell.angle_gamma   90.00
#
_symmetry.space_group_name_H-M   'P 1'
#
loop_
_entity.id
_entity.type
_entity.pdbx_description
1 polymer ?
#
loop_
_entity_poly.entity_id
_entity_poly.type
_entity_poly.pdbx_seq_one_letter_code
_entity_poly.pdbx_strand_id
1 'polypeptide(L)'
;MTSETLWWLITLKKQLGDNEAITQEIVGCAHLENYALKMFLYADNEDRAGRFHKNMIKSFYTASLLIDVITVFGELTDENVKHRKYARWKATYIHNCLKNGETPQAGPVGIEEDNDIEENEDAGAASLPTQPTQPSSSSAYDPSNMPSGNYTGIQIPPGAHAPANTPAEVPHSTGVASNTIQPTPQTIPAIDPALFNTISQGDVRLTPEDFARAQKYCKYAGSALQYEDVNTAVQNLQKALKLLTTGRE
;
A
#
# COMPACT_ATOMS: atom_id res chain seq x y z
N MET A 1 15.35 19.57 -19.61
CA MET A 1 16.22 19.52 -18.41
C MET A 1 17.07 20.77 -18.38
N THR A 2 17.09 21.53 -17.29
CA THR A 2 17.90 22.77 -17.17
C THR A 2 19.32 22.44 -16.72
N SER A 3 20.30 23.29 -17.02
CA SER A 3 21.69 23.11 -16.58
C SER A 3 21.82 22.98 -15.05
N GLU A 4 20.96 23.67 -14.30
CA GLU A 4 20.90 23.58 -12.84
C GLU A 4 20.47 22.17 -12.37
N THR A 5 19.42 21.60 -12.99
CA THR A 5 18.95 20.25 -12.64
C THR A 5 20.00 19.18 -12.94
N LEU A 6 20.73 19.30 -14.05
CA LEU A 6 21.81 18.36 -14.39
C LEU A 6 22.97 18.46 -13.40
N TRP A 7 23.39 19.67 -13.04
CA TRP A 7 24.46 19.88 -12.07
C TRP A 7 24.09 19.34 -10.68
N TRP A 8 22.84 19.54 -10.27
CA TRP A 8 22.32 18.97 -9.03
C TRP A 8 22.36 17.44 -9.04
N LEU A 9 21.91 16.78 -10.12
CA LEU A 9 21.97 15.32 -10.26
C LEU A 9 23.41 14.78 -10.21
N ILE A 10 24.35 15.44 -10.88
CA ILE A 10 25.78 15.06 -10.83
C ILE A 10 26.32 15.14 -9.40
N THR A 11 25.99 16.23 -8.70
CA THR A 11 26.42 16.45 -7.31
C THR A 11 25.82 15.40 -6.38
N LEU A 12 24.52 15.12 -6.52
CA LEU A 12 23.83 14.12 -5.72
C LEU A 12 24.38 12.71 -5.96
N LYS A 13 24.63 12.34 -7.22
CA LYS A 13 25.24 11.05 -7.57
C LYS A 13 26.63 10.89 -6.94
N LYS A 14 27.43 11.95 -6.91
CA LYS A 14 28.74 11.95 -6.22
C LYS A 14 28.59 11.77 -4.70
N GLN A 15 27.63 12.46 -4.10
CA GLN A 15 27.38 12.39 -2.66
C GLN A 15 26.90 11.00 -2.20
N LEU A 16 26.14 10.30 -3.05
CA LEU A 16 25.58 8.98 -2.77
C LEU A 16 26.37 7.84 -3.45
N GLY A 17 27.64 8.06 -3.77
CA GLY A 17 28.46 7.14 -4.56
C GLY A 17 28.69 5.76 -3.94
N ASP A 18 28.51 5.63 -2.62
CA ASP A 18 28.63 4.35 -1.89
C ASP A 18 27.28 3.63 -1.71
N ASN A 19 26.18 4.22 -2.19
CA ASN A 19 24.85 3.65 -2.07
C ASN A 19 24.56 2.69 -3.24
N GLU A 20 24.32 1.42 -2.93
CA GLU A 20 24.00 0.39 -3.93
C GLU A 20 22.78 0.72 -4.79
N ALA A 21 21.76 1.41 -4.23
CA ALA A 21 20.59 1.85 -5.00
C ALA A 21 20.90 2.96 -6.02
N ILE A 22 22.09 3.58 -5.94
CA ILE A 22 22.56 4.61 -6.88
C ILE A 22 23.62 4.03 -7.83
N THR A 23 24.45 3.09 -7.37
CA THR A 23 25.51 2.49 -8.18
C THR A 23 25.03 1.33 -9.04
N GLN A 24 23.97 0.63 -8.61
CA GLN A 24 23.40 -0.51 -9.31
C GLN A 24 21.95 -0.22 -9.72
N GLU A 25 21.70 -0.21 -11.02
CA GLU A 25 20.40 0.11 -11.59
C GLU A 25 19.29 -0.82 -11.10
N ILE A 26 19.56 -2.12 -11.04
CA ILE A 26 18.60 -3.14 -10.58
C ILE A 26 18.21 -2.90 -9.12
N VAL A 27 19.17 -2.53 -8.27
CA VAL A 27 18.91 -2.23 -6.85
C VAL A 27 18.11 -0.93 -6.71
N GLY A 28 18.43 0.09 -7.51
CA GLY A 28 17.68 1.35 -7.54
C GLY A 28 16.23 1.16 -7.99
N CYS A 29 16.02 0.37 -9.05
CA CYS A 29 14.70 0.02 -9.54
C CYS A 29 13.88 -0.72 -8.47
N ALA A 30 14.44 -1.80 -7.89
CA ALA A 30 13.79 -2.55 -6.82
C ALA A 30 13.50 -1.68 -5.59
N HIS A 31 14.37 -0.71 -5.27
CA HIS A 31 14.15 0.24 -4.18
C HIS A 31 12.91 1.11 -4.44
N LEU A 32 12.77 1.64 -5.66
CA LEU A 32 11.61 2.44 -6.05
C LEU A 32 10.32 1.60 -6.10
N GLU A 33 10.37 0.39 -6.67
CA GLU A 33 9.21 -0.51 -6.73
C GLU A 33 8.68 -0.86 -5.33
N ASN A 34 9.57 -1.24 -4.41
CA ASN A 34 9.19 -1.52 -3.03
C ASN A 34 8.60 -0.30 -2.33
N TYR A 35 9.13 0.89 -2.58
CA TYR A 35 8.61 2.11 -1.97
C TYR A 35 7.25 2.51 -2.55
N ALA A 36 7.08 2.41 -3.87
CA ALA A 36 5.80 2.65 -4.54
C ALA A 36 4.72 1.69 -4.03
N LEU A 37 5.04 0.39 -3.94
CA LEU A 37 4.13 -0.64 -3.42
C LEU A 37 3.76 -0.37 -1.96
N LYS A 38 4.72 0.04 -1.11
CA LYS A 38 4.44 0.40 0.28
C LYS A 38 3.46 1.57 0.39
N MET A 39 3.64 2.62 -0.42
CA MET A 39 2.74 3.78 -0.46
C MET A 39 1.35 3.39 -0.97
N PHE A 40 1.29 2.53 -1.99
CA PHE A 40 0.06 1.99 -2.54
C PHE A 40 -0.72 1.18 -1.50
N LEU A 41 -0.08 0.19 -0.86
CA LEU A 41 -0.73 -0.68 0.12
C LEU A 41 -1.18 0.07 1.37
N TYR A 42 -0.43 1.09 1.81
CA TYR A 42 -0.89 1.98 2.87
C TYR A 42 -2.22 2.64 2.49
N ALA A 43 -2.29 3.24 1.29
CA ALA A 43 -3.49 3.91 0.84
C ALA A 43 -4.67 2.95 0.59
N ASP A 44 -4.42 1.78 0.02
CA ASP A 44 -5.42 0.74 -0.21
C ASP A 44 -5.99 0.17 1.09
N ASN A 45 -5.15 0.00 2.12
CA ASN A 45 -5.62 -0.41 3.44
C ASN A 45 -6.52 0.65 4.09
N GLU A 46 -6.20 1.93 3.96
CA GLU A 46 -7.07 3.02 4.42
C GLU A 46 -8.39 3.07 3.64
N ASP A 47 -8.33 2.91 2.31
CA ASP A 47 -9.50 2.87 1.42
C ASP A 47 -10.45 1.72 1.78
N ARG A 48 -9.92 0.50 1.93
CA ARG A 48 -10.70 -0.69 2.35
C ARG A 48 -11.32 -0.54 3.72
N ALA A 49 -10.67 0.20 4.61
CA ALA A 49 -11.18 0.49 5.94
C ALA A 49 -12.14 1.69 5.99
N GLY A 50 -12.44 2.33 4.85
CA GLY A 50 -13.30 3.51 4.76
C GLY A 50 -12.71 4.76 5.42
N ARG A 51 -11.39 4.80 5.64
CA ARG A 51 -10.68 5.94 6.25
C ARG A 51 -10.18 6.90 5.19
N PHE A 52 -11.05 7.82 4.79
CA PHE A 52 -10.72 8.78 3.72
C PHE A 52 -10.11 10.07 4.28
N HIS A 53 -8.86 10.36 3.92
CA HIS A 53 -8.17 11.57 4.35
C HIS A 53 -7.05 11.99 3.38
N LYS A 54 -6.54 13.21 3.53
CA LYS A 54 -5.53 13.80 2.63
C LYS A 54 -4.26 12.94 2.47
N ASN A 55 -3.79 12.29 3.55
CA ASN A 55 -2.56 11.51 3.49
C ASN A 55 -2.68 10.24 2.62
N MET A 56 -3.82 9.54 2.62
CA MET A 56 -4.00 8.35 1.79
C MET A 56 -4.19 8.72 0.32
N ILE A 57 -4.88 9.83 0.03
CA ILE A 57 -4.97 10.40 -1.32
C ILE A 57 -3.58 10.74 -1.87
N LYS A 58 -2.78 11.48 -1.08
CA LYS A 58 -1.38 11.78 -1.43
C LYS A 58 -0.58 10.50 -1.65
N SER A 59 -0.81 9.46 -0.85
CA SER A 59 -0.07 8.21 -0.98
C SER A 59 -0.41 7.45 -2.26
N PHE A 60 -1.68 7.35 -2.64
CA PHE A 60 -2.05 6.83 -3.96
C PHE A 60 -1.45 7.65 -5.10
N TYR A 61 -1.56 8.98 -5.04
CA TYR A 61 -1.02 9.85 -6.08
C TYR A 61 0.51 9.71 -6.20
N THR A 62 1.24 9.76 -5.09
CA THR A 62 2.69 9.57 -5.07
C THR A 62 3.08 8.17 -5.54
N ALA A 63 2.35 7.11 -5.18
CA ALA A 63 2.61 5.77 -5.70
C ALA A 63 2.52 5.75 -7.24
N SER A 64 1.52 6.40 -7.84
CA SER A 64 1.40 6.48 -9.30
C SER A 64 2.57 7.23 -9.95
N LEU A 65 3.03 8.33 -9.35
CA LEU A 65 4.19 9.09 -9.83
C LEU A 65 5.50 8.32 -9.69
N LEU A 66 5.67 7.56 -8.60
CA LEU A 66 6.84 6.69 -8.44
C LEU A 66 6.89 5.62 -9.52
N ILE A 67 5.74 5.06 -9.90
CA ILE A 67 5.65 4.10 -11.01
C ILE A 67 5.98 4.78 -12.35
N ASP A 68 5.58 6.03 -12.57
CA ASP A 68 6.03 6.79 -13.74
C ASP A 68 7.55 6.98 -13.75
N VAL A 69 8.17 7.23 -12.59
CA VAL A 69 9.63 7.32 -12.46
C VAL A 69 10.31 5.98 -12.73
N ILE A 70 9.71 4.84 -12.35
CA ILE A 70 10.29 3.51 -12.60
C ILE A 70 10.52 3.25 -14.10
N THR A 71 9.77 3.91 -14.99
CA THR A 71 9.96 3.80 -16.45
C THR A 71 11.37 4.18 -16.93
N VAL A 72 12.14 4.95 -16.15
CA VAL A 72 13.54 5.26 -16.49
C VAL A 72 14.44 4.03 -16.47
N PHE A 73 14.03 2.95 -15.79
CA PHE A 73 14.74 1.68 -15.69
C PHE A 73 14.27 0.65 -16.74
N GLY A 74 13.25 0.98 -17.55
CA GLY A 74 12.72 0.10 -18.59
C GLY A 74 11.19 -0.03 -18.60
N GLU A 75 10.71 -1.09 -19.24
CA GLU A 75 9.28 -1.39 -19.36
C GLU A 75 8.67 -1.78 -18.00
N LEU A 76 7.45 -1.31 -17.73
CA LEU A 76 6.74 -1.63 -16.50
C LEU A 76 6.20 -3.07 -16.55
N THR A 77 6.16 -3.72 -15.40
CA THR A 77 5.41 -4.96 -15.22
C THR A 77 3.90 -4.69 -15.34
N ASP A 78 3.13 -5.69 -15.78
CA ASP A 78 1.66 -5.59 -15.86
C ASP A 78 1.03 -5.14 -14.53
N GLU A 79 1.60 -5.61 -13.42
CA GLU A 79 1.17 -5.25 -12.08
C GLU A 79 1.41 -3.76 -11.78
N ASN A 80 2.58 -3.23 -12.14
CA ASN A 80 2.87 -1.80 -12.00
C ASN A 80 1.93 -0.96 -12.87
N VAL A 81 1.61 -1.41 -14.08
CA VAL A 81 0.63 -0.71 -14.96
C VAL A 81 -0.75 -0.66 -14.29
N LYS A 82 -1.23 -1.78 -13.75
CA LYS A 82 -2.50 -1.85 -13.01
C LYS A 82 -2.51 -0.96 -11.77
N HIS A 83 -1.47 -1.04 -10.94
CA HIS A 83 -1.32 -0.21 -9.74
C HIS A 83 -1.30 1.28 -10.07
N ARG A 84 -0.57 1.68 -11.12
CA ARG A 84 -0.53 3.08 -11.56
C ARG A 84 -1.91 3.58 -11.96
N LYS A 85 -2.63 2.84 -12.80
CA LYS A 85 -3.99 3.20 -13.27
C LYS A 85 -4.96 3.31 -12.09
N TYR A 86 -4.98 2.29 -11.23
CA TYR A 86 -5.86 2.25 -10.07
C TYR A 86 -5.55 3.37 -9.07
N ALA A 87 -4.28 3.57 -8.71
CA ALA A 87 -3.87 4.60 -7.76
C ALA A 87 -4.21 6.02 -8.24
N ARG A 88 -3.95 6.31 -9.52
CA ARG A 88 -4.28 7.62 -10.13
C ARG A 88 -5.78 7.87 -10.14
N TRP A 89 -6.57 6.86 -10.52
CA TRP A 89 -8.02 6.92 -10.50
C TRP A 89 -8.57 7.11 -9.07
N LYS A 90 -8.17 6.26 -8.11
CA LYS A 90 -8.61 6.34 -6.71
C LYS A 90 -8.25 7.66 -6.06
N ALA A 91 -7.03 8.17 -6.26
CA ALA A 91 -6.64 9.46 -5.70
C ALA A 91 -7.56 10.59 -6.17
N THR A 92 -7.86 10.64 -7.47
CA THR A 92 -8.75 11.64 -8.07
C THR A 92 -10.19 11.48 -7.59
N TYR A 93 -10.70 10.24 -7.61
CA TYR A 93 -12.05 9.90 -7.18
C TYR A 93 -12.31 10.30 -5.73
N ILE A 94 -11.48 9.84 -4.80
CA ILE A 94 -11.64 10.12 -3.36
C ILE A 94 -11.51 11.62 -3.10
N HIS A 95 -10.55 12.30 -3.75
CA HIS A 95 -10.40 13.74 -3.64
C HIS A 95 -11.67 14.50 -4.05
N ASN A 96 -12.29 14.11 -5.17
CA ASN A 96 -13.49 14.75 -5.68
C ASN A 96 -14.70 14.51 -4.78
N CYS A 97 -14.89 13.28 -4.28
CA CYS A 97 -15.94 12.98 -3.31
C CYS A 97 -15.80 13.86 -2.05
N LEU A 98 -14.61 13.90 -1.44
CA LEU A 98 -14.36 14.71 -0.25
C LEU A 98 -14.53 16.21 -0.51
N LYS A 99 -14.17 16.69 -1.70
CA LYS A 99 -14.37 18.09 -2.10
C LYS A 99 -15.85 18.45 -2.25
N ASN A 100 -16.67 17.50 -2.70
CA ASN A 100 -18.11 17.69 -2.92
C ASN A 100 -18.97 17.32 -1.70
N GLY A 101 -18.37 16.85 -0.61
CA GLY A 101 -19.09 16.40 0.59
C GLY A 101 -19.75 15.02 0.44
N GLU A 102 -19.33 14.25 -0.57
CA GLU A 102 -19.77 12.87 -0.80
C GLU A 102 -18.86 11.88 -0.06
N THR A 103 -19.41 10.76 0.40
CA THR A 103 -18.62 9.68 1.01
C THR A 103 -18.16 8.71 -0.08
N PRO A 104 -16.84 8.54 -0.30
CA PRO A 104 -16.34 7.59 -1.29
C PRO A 104 -16.71 6.14 -0.95
N GLN A 105 -16.81 5.29 -1.98
CA GLN A 105 -16.97 3.84 -1.78
C GLN A 105 -15.63 3.18 -1.43
N ALA A 106 -15.64 2.43 -0.32
CA ALA A 106 -14.48 1.70 0.19
C ALA A 106 -14.14 0.44 -0.64
N GLY A 107 -12.85 0.13 -0.70
CA GLY A 107 -12.32 -1.06 -1.35
C GLY A 107 -12.17 -0.92 -2.86
N PRO A 108 -11.63 -1.96 -3.53
CA PRO A 108 -11.51 -1.97 -4.97
C PRO A 108 -12.91 -1.95 -5.56
N VAL A 109 -13.26 -0.81 -6.16
CA VAL A 109 -14.38 -0.78 -7.09
C VAL A 109 -13.97 -1.70 -8.24
N GLY A 110 -14.86 -2.62 -8.61
CA GLY A 110 -14.65 -3.52 -9.75
C GLY A 110 -14.42 -2.69 -11.00
N ILE A 111 -13.17 -2.30 -11.23
CA ILE A 111 -12.63 -1.99 -12.54
C ILE A 111 -12.47 -3.33 -13.23
N GLU A 112 -13.59 -4.01 -13.44
CA GLU A 112 -13.66 -5.13 -14.35
C GLU A 112 -13.16 -4.62 -15.70
N GLU A 113 -12.41 -5.50 -16.35
CA GLU A 113 -11.62 -5.33 -17.57
C GLU A 113 -12.41 -4.75 -18.73
N ASP A 114 -12.82 -3.48 -18.64
CA ASP A 114 -13.26 -2.71 -19.78
C ASP A 114 -12.17 -1.72 -20.17
N ASN A 115 -11.86 -1.81 -21.45
CA ASN A 115 -10.71 -1.25 -22.13
C ASN A 115 -10.73 0.29 -22.07
N ASP A 116 -9.54 0.87 -22.21
CA ASP A 116 -9.32 2.20 -22.79
C ASP A 116 -10.00 3.41 -22.11
N ILE A 117 -9.60 3.72 -20.87
CA ILE A 117 -9.52 5.15 -20.50
C ILE A 117 -8.24 5.65 -21.18
N GLU A 118 -8.41 6.10 -22.41
CA GLU A 118 -7.42 6.84 -23.17
C GLU A 118 -6.83 7.94 -22.29
N GLU A 119 -5.51 8.03 -22.34
CA GLU A 119 -4.69 9.05 -21.73
C GLU A 119 -5.01 10.41 -22.38
N ASN A 120 -6.04 11.10 -21.89
CA ASN A 120 -6.26 12.50 -22.24
C ASN A 120 -5.54 13.39 -21.22
N GLU A 121 -4.28 13.69 -21.51
CA GLU A 121 -3.64 14.92 -21.05
C GLU A 121 -4.25 16.11 -21.81
N ASP A 122 -5.39 16.64 -21.38
CA ASP A 122 -5.71 18.05 -21.65
C ASP A 122 -6.76 18.61 -20.68
N ALA A 123 -6.56 19.88 -20.34
CA ALA A 123 -7.45 20.68 -19.53
C ALA A 123 -8.79 20.90 -20.26
N GLY A 124 -9.92 20.60 -19.62
CA GLY A 124 -11.20 21.00 -20.20
C GLY A 124 -12.42 20.51 -19.47
N ALA A 125 -13.39 21.40 -19.31
CA ALA A 125 -14.63 21.19 -18.60
C ALA A 125 -15.56 20.14 -19.23
N ALA A 126 -16.51 19.70 -18.39
CA ALA A 126 -17.83 19.15 -18.72
C ALA A 126 -17.85 17.64 -19.08
N SER A 127 -18.87 16.81 -18.82
CA SER A 127 -20.25 17.03 -18.37
C SER A 127 -20.76 15.74 -17.70
N LEU A 128 -21.72 15.87 -16.78
CA LEU A 128 -22.53 14.76 -16.24
C LEU A 128 -23.41 14.11 -17.34
N PRO A 129 -23.82 12.83 -17.21
CA PRO A 129 -24.86 12.27 -18.08
C PRO A 129 -26.24 12.69 -17.60
N THR A 130 -26.96 13.43 -18.44
CA THR A 130 -28.38 13.78 -18.28
C THR A 130 -29.26 12.64 -18.80
N GLN A 131 -30.14 12.12 -17.96
CA GLN A 131 -31.20 11.16 -18.32
C GLN A 131 -32.39 11.89 -18.98
N PRO A 132 -33.06 11.33 -20.01
CA PRO A 132 -34.14 12.02 -20.71
C PRO A 132 -35.51 11.80 -20.03
N THR A 133 -36.28 12.87 -19.82
CA THR A 133 -37.70 12.78 -19.44
C THR A 133 -38.56 13.64 -20.38
N GLN A 134 -39.66 13.06 -20.86
CA GLN A 134 -40.63 13.66 -21.79
C GLN A 134 -41.56 14.71 -21.15
N PRO A 135 -42.24 15.57 -21.93
CA PRO A 135 -42.93 16.76 -21.43
C PRO A 135 -44.45 16.59 -21.24
N SER A 136 -45.04 17.29 -20.27
CA SER A 136 -46.43 17.78 -20.31
C SER A 136 -46.71 18.87 -19.26
N SER A 137 -47.05 20.06 -19.77
CA SER A 137 -48.15 20.98 -19.41
C SER A 137 -48.38 21.45 -17.96
N SER A 138 -48.35 22.77 -17.82
CA SER A 138 -48.71 23.64 -16.69
C SER A 138 -50.21 23.70 -16.33
N SER A 139 -50.55 23.90 -15.04
CA SER A 139 -51.35 25.05 -14.55
C SER A 139 -51.55 25.04 -13.02
N ALA A 140 -51.72 26.24 -12.47
CA ALA A 140 -51.66 26.67 -11.07
C ALA A 140 -52.89 26.32 -10.20
N TYR A 141 -52.71 26.26 -8.86
CA TYR A 141 -53.26 27.17 -7.83
C TYR A 141 -53.01 26.63 -6.39
N ASP A 142 -53.01 27.57 -5.45
CA ASP A 142 -52.48 27.69 -4.07
C ASP A 142 -53.39 27.09 -2.93
N PRO A 143 -53.23 27.43 -1.62
CA PRO A 143 -52.30 26.98 -0.56
C PRO A 143 -52.97 26.15 0.58
N SER A 144 -52.16 25.75 1.58
CA SER A 144 -52.48 25.62 3.05
C SER A 144 -52.27 24.23 3.66
N ASN A 145 -51.14 24.01 4.35
CA ASN A 145 -51.09 23.69 5.79
C ASN A 145 -49.68 23.29 6.25
N MET A 146 -49.08 24.11 7.11
CA MET A 146 -48.01 23.73 8.04
C MET A 146 -48.63 23.62 9.44
N PRO A 147 -48.09 22.78 10.33
CA PRO A 147 -47.37 23.39 11.46
C PRO A 147 -46.09 22.65 11.88
N SER A 148 -45.03 23.44 12.00
CA SER A 148 -44.15 23.63 13.16
C SER A 148 -43.76 22.43 14.05
N GLY A 149 -42.45 22.16 14.06
CA GLY A 149 -41.74 21.48 15.16
C GLY A 149 -40.41 22.16 15.45
N ASN A 150 -40.42 23.17 16.30
CA ASN A 150 -39.22 23.76 16.92
C ASN A 150 -38.80 22.91 18.11
N TYR A 151 -37.54 22.50 18.20
CA TYR A 151 -36.83 22.42 19.49
C TYR A 151 -35.36 22.81 19.32
N THR A 152 -35.01 23.90 20.01
CA THR A 152 -33.66 24.38 20.30
C THR A 152 -33.05 23.58 21.46
N GLY A 153 -31.74 23.29 21.39
CA GLY A 153 -30.85 23.50 22.55
C GLY A 153 -30.11 22.29 23.17
N ILE A 154 -28.84 22.12 22.74
CA ILE A 154 -27.62 21.95 23.59
C ILE A 154 -27.40 20.58 24.27
N GLN A 155 -26.30 19.88 23.91
CA GLN A 155 -25.06 19.83 24.74
C GLN A 155 -23.92 19.05 24.05
N ILE A 156 -22.81 19.76 23.80
CA ILE A 156 -21.51 19.23 23.37
C ILE A 156 -20.72 18.91 24.64
N PRO A 157 -20.21 17.68 24.86
CA PRO A 157 -19.19 17.46 25.87
C PRO A 157 -17.82 17.95 25.34
N PRO A 158 -17.11 18.83 26.07
CA PRO A 158 -15.73 19.19 25.75
C PRO A 158 -14.79 18.09 26.24
N GLY A 159 -13.93 17.59 25.34
CA GLY A 159 -12.73 16.83 25.72
C GLY A 159 -12.67 15.40 25.21
N ALA A 160 -12.09 15.23 24.02
CA ALA A 160 -11.39 14.00 23.66
C ALA A 160 -10.13 14.40 22.88
N HIS A 161 -9.15 14.90 23.63
CA HIS A 161 -7.78 15.02 23.17
C HIS A 161 -7.23 13.61 22.92
N ALA A 162 -6.65 13.38 21.74
CA ALA A 162 -5.50 12.49 21.64
C ALA A 162 -4.25 13.28 22.09
N PRO A 163 -3.12 12.66 22.50
CA PRO A 163 -2.78 11.23 22.50
C PRO A 163 -2.28 10.73 23.87
N ALA A 164 -2.10 9.41 24.05
CA ALA A 164 -1.27 8.90 25.13
C ALA A 164 -0.52 7.63 24.71
N ASN A 165 0.69 7.84 24.19
CA ASN A 165 1.75 6.85 24.22
C ASN A 165 2.71 7.34 25.33
N THR A 166 2.60 6.80 26.55
CA THR A 166 3.63 6.70 27.62
C THR A 166 2.99 6.30 28.98
N PRO A 167 3.74 5.63 29.89
CA PRO A 167 3.18 4.86 31.01
C PRO A 167 2.74 5.74 32.19
N ALA A 168 1.61 5.38 32.81
CA ALA A 168 1.13 6.04 34.02
C ALA A 168 1.95 5.65 35.26
N GLU A 169 2.52 6.66 35.92
CA GLU A 169 3.11 6.62 37.27
C GLU A 169 1.98 6.72 38.32
N VAL A 170 2.01 5.86 39.35
CA VAL A 170 0.98 5.81 40.41
C VAL A 170 1.46 6.50 41.70
N PRO A 171 0.63 7.32 42.39
CA PRO A 171 1.02 7.98 43.65
C PRO A 171 0.93 7.06 44.88
N HIS A 172 1.75 7.37 45.89
CA HIS A 172 1.95 6.66 47.16
C HIS A 172 0.81 6.90 48.18
N SER A 173 0.45 5.89 48.99
CA SER A 173 0.53 5.92 50.47
C SER A 173 -0.07 4.68 51.18
N THR A 174 0.77 4.10 52.06
CA THR A 174 0.47 3.44 53.36
C THR A 174 -0.46 2.21 53.45
N GLY A 175 0.14 1.02 53.34
CA GLY A 175 0.49 0.17 54.49
C GLY A 175 -0.57 -0.78 55.08
N VAL A 176 -0.43 -2.09 54.86
CA VAL A 176 -0.43 -3.18 55.87
C VAL A 176 0.30 -4.41 55.29
N ALA A 177 0.93 -5.20 56.17
CA ALA A 177 1.94 -6.23 55.90
C ALA A 177 1.46 -7.57 55.31
N SER A 178 2.46 -8.29 54.76
CA SER A 178 2.61 -9.75 54.67
C SER A 178 1.77 -10.51 53.63
N ASN A 179 2.39 -10.85 52.50
CA ASN A 179 2.55 -12.23 51.98
C ASN A 179 3.26 -12.22 50.62
N THR A 180 4.47 -12.80 50.55
CA THR A 180 5.18 -13.06 49.30
C THR A 180 4.49 -14.20 48.55
N ILE A 181 3.79 -13.90 47.46
CA ILE A 181 3.32 -14.89 46.49
C ILE A 181 4.32 -14.89 45.34
N GLN A 182 5.09 -15.98 45.27
CA GLN A 182 6.01 -16.32 44.20
C GLN A 182 5.20 -16.76 42.96
N PRO A 183 5.43 -16.21 41.75
CA PRO A 183 4.78 -16.74 40.54
C PRO A 183 5.40 -18.09 40.17
N THR A 184 4.58 -19.12 40.11
CA THR A 184 4.89 -20.42 39.51
C THR A 184 5.11 -20.26 38.00
N PRO A 185 6.16 -20.86 37.40
CA PRO A 185 6.33 -20.86 35.95
C PRO A 185 5.17 -21.61 35.28
N GLN A 186 4.46 -20.94 34.38
CA GLN A 186 3.51 -21.61 33.48
C GLN A 186 4.31 -22.35 32.40
N THR A 187 4.11 -23.66 32.34
CA THR A 187 4.67 -24.55 31.31
C THR A 187 4.08 -24.17 29.94
N ILE A 188 4.88 -23.49 29.12
CA ILE A 188 4.62 -23.35 27.69
C ILE A 188 4.90 -24.71 27.04
N PRO A 189 4.02 -25.25 26.17
CA PRO A 189 4.37 -26.40 25.35
C PRO A 189 5.63 -26.08 24.54
N ALA A 190 6.67 -26.89 24.69
CA ALA A 190 7.93 -26.72 23.97
C ALA A 190 7.66 -26.75 22.46
N ILE A 191 7.81 -25.60 21.81
CA ILE A 191 7.88 -25.51 20.36
C ILE A 191 9.24 -26.12 19.99
N ASP A 192 9.23 -27.11 19.11
CA ASP A 192 10.42 -27.84 18.68
C ASP A 192 11.53 -26.87 18.20
N PRO A 193 12.72 -26.85 18.84
CA PRO A 193 13.83 -25.99 18.46
C PRO A 193 14.38 -26.25 17.05
N ALA A 194 13.96 -27.32 16.37
CA ALA A 194 14.42 -27.66 15.03
C ALA A 194 13.97 -26.68 13.93
N LEU A 195 12.92 -25.87 14.14
CA LEU A 195 12.44 -24.92 13.12
C LEU A 195 13.20 -23.58 13.11
N PHE A 196 13.95 -23.25 14.16
CA PHE A 196 14.70 -21.99 14.26
C PHE A 196 16.20 -22.12 13.98
N ASN A 197 16.71 -23.35 13.78
CA ASN A 197 18.15 -23.59 13.68
C ASN A 197 18.74 -23.45 12.27
N THR A 198 17.99 -22.89 11.31
CA THR A 198 18.47 -22.72 9.91
C THR A 198 19.03 -21.33 9.60
N ILE A 199 19.08 -20.40 10.57
CA ILE A 199 19.66 -19.07 10.37
C ILE A 199 20.91 -18.93 11.23
N SER A 200 21.90 -19.78 10.96
CA SER A 200 23.28 -19.60 11.42
C SER A 200 24.20 -20.54 10.66
N GLN A 201 24.52 -20.20 9.40
CA GLN A 201 25.75 -20.69 8.78
C GLN A 201 26.20 -19.79 7.62
N GLY A 202 27.25 -19.02 7.91
CA GLY A 202 28.39 -18.68 7.04
C GLY A 202 28.11 -17.99 5.71
N ASP A 203 28.46 -16.72 5.61
CA ASP A 203 29.01 -16.00 4.45
C ASP A 203 29.04 -16.77 3.10
N VAL A 204 27.87 -17.12 2.55
CA VAL A 204 27.75 -17.69 1.21
C VAL A 204 27.81 -16.51 0.24
N ARG A 205 28.97 -16.24 -0.35
CA ARG A 205 29.09 -15.32 -1.49
C ARG A 205 28.39 -15.93 -2.70
N LEU A 206 27.10 -15.66 -2.83
CA LEU A 206 26.31 -15.97 -4.02
C LEU A 206 26.80 -15.12 -5.20
N THR A 207 27.08 -15.76 -6.33
CA THR A 207 27.45 -15.04 -7.55
C THR A 207 26.20 -14.59 -8.32
N PRO A 208 26.29 -13.60 -9.22
CA PRO A 208 25.17 -13.23 -10.09
C PRO A 208 24.58 -14.42 -10.86
N GLU A 209 25.41 -15.40 -11.23
CA GLU A 209 24.99 -16.63 -11.88
C GLU A 209 24.17 -17.54 -10.95
N ASP A 210 24.44 -17.55 -9.64
CA ASP A 210 23.64 -18.27 -8.66
C ASP A 210 22.22 -17.68 -8.56
N PHE A 211 22.13 -16.35 -8.53
CA PHE A 211 20.84 -15.65 -8.52
C PHE A 211 20.04 -15.91 -9.80
N ALA A 212 20.68 -15.83 -10.97
CA ALA A 212 20.04 -16.12 -12.24
C ALA A 212 19.50 -17.57 -12.31
N ARG A 213 20.24 -18.53 -11.75
CA ARG A 213 19.82 -19.94 -11.65
C ARG A 213 18.68 -20.12 -10.66
N ALA A 214 18.73 -19.48 -9.50
CA ALA A 214 17.64 -19.52 -8.52
C ALA A 214 16.34 -18.96 -9.12
N GLN A 215 16.40 -17.83 -9.82
CA GLN A 215 15.26 -17.24 -10.53
C GLN A 215 14.68 -18.19 -11.59
N LYS A 216 15.55 -18.91 -12.30
CA LYS A 216 15.14 -19.92 -13.29
C LYS A 216 14.37 -21.07 -12.64
N TYR A 217 14.83 -21.57 -11.49
CA TYR A 217 14.10 -22.58 -10.73
C TYR A 217 12.73 -22.08 -10.24
N CYS A 218 12.63 -20.85 -9.75
CA CYS A 218 11.35 -20.25 -9.39
C CYS A 218 10.40 -20.15 -10.59
N LYS A 219 10.90 -19.78 -11.77
CA LYS A 219 10.12 -19.74 -13.02
C LYS A 219 9.60 -21.12 -13.41
N TYR A 220 10.44 -22.17 -13.30
CA TYR A 220 10.03 -23.54 -13.58
C TYR A 220 9.00 -24.08 -12.60
N ALA A 221 9.13 -23.72 -11.32
CA ALA A 221 8.11 -24.04 -10.32
C ALA A 221 6.76 -23.39 -10.68
N GLY A 222 6.76 -22.12 -11.07
CA GLY A 222 5.55 -21.44 -11.54
C GLY A 222 4.92 -22.12 -12.76
N SER A 223 5.73 -22.52 -13.75
CA SER A 223 5.22 -23.29 -14.90
C SER A 223 4.65 -24.65 -14.49
N ALA A 224 5.28 -25.37 -13.56
CA ALA A 224 4.79 -26.66 -13.09
C ALA A 224 3.45 -26.55 -12.36
N LEU A 225 3.26 -25.49 -11.55
CA LEU A 225 1.99 -25.21 -10.88
C LEU A 225 0.85 -24.95 -11.88
N GLN A 226 1.15 -24.31 -13.03
CA GLN A 226 0.16 -24.08 -14.09
C GLN A 226 -0.39 -25.37 -14.72
N TYR A 227 0.39 -26.46 -14.66
CA TYR A 227 0.00 -27.80 -15.13
C TYR A 227 -0.34 -28.75 -13.98
N GLU A 228 -0.56 -28.23 -12.77
CA GLU A 228 -0.87 -29.00 -11.55
C GLU A 228 0.19 -30.06 -11.20
N ASP A 229 1.42 -29.90 -11.70
CA ASP A 229 2.54 -30.78 -11.38
C ASP A 229 3.21 -30.34 -10.08
N VAL A 230 2.57 -30.73 -8.96
CA VAL A 230 3.01 -30.40 -7.60
C VAL A 230 4.42 -30.96 -7.33
N ASN A 231 4.74 -32.14 -7.84
CA ASN A 231 6.04 -32.77 -7.59
C ASN A 231 7.18 -31.98 -8.24
N THR A 232 7.01 -31.60 -9.50
CA THR A 232 8.00 -30.78 -10.21
C THR A 232 8.10 -29.38 -9.62
N ALA A 233 6.99 -28.79 -9.16
CA ALA A 233 7.00 -27.50 -8.48
C ALA A 233 7.83 -27.53 -7.19
N VAL A 234 7.56 -28.51 -6.32
CA VAL A 234 8.29 -28.69 -5.05
C VAL A 234 9.78 -28.94 -5.29
N GLN A 235 10.13 -29.78 -6.26
CA GLN A 235 11.53 -30.06 -6.59
C GLN A 235 12.29 -28.80 -7.04
N ASN A 236 11.69 -27.96 -7.89
CA ASN A 236 12.34 -26.73 -8.33
C ASN A 236 12.49 -25.71 -7.20
N LEU A 237 11.48 -25.59 -6.32
CA LEU A 237 11.58 -24.72 -5.14
C LEU A 237 12.67 -25.20 -4.16
N GLN A 238 12.79 -26.52 -3.95
CA GLN A 238 13.87 -27.09 -3.15
C GLN A 238 15.25 -26.82 -3.74
N LYS A 239 15.41 -26.91 -5.07
CA LYS A 239 16.66 -26.55 -5.76
C LYS A 239 17.00 -25.08 -5.61
N ALA A 240 16.02 -24.18 -5.75
CA ALA A 240 16.21 -22.76 -5.52
C ALA A 240 16.65 -22.48 -4.07
N LEU A 241 15.95 -23.07 -3.10
CA LEU A 241 16.25 -22.89 -1.68
C LEU A 241 17.65 -23.40 -1.34
N LYS A 242 18.02 -24.59 -1.83
CA LYS A 242 19.35 -25.16 -1.60
C LYS A 242 20.47 -24.33 -2.22
N LEU A 243 20.27 -23.83 -3.45
CA LEU A 243 21.25 -22.95 -4.10
C LEU A 243 21.45 -21.65 -3.31
N LEU A 244 20.36 -21.03 -2.85
CA LEU A 244 20.42 -19.77 -2.10
C LEU A 244 20.98 -19.92 -0.67
N THR A 245 20.87 -21.12 -0.08
CA THR A 245 21.34 -21.38 1.29
C THR A 245 22.73 -22.00 1.34
N THR A 246 23.19 -22.68 0.29
CA THR A 246 24.47 -23.42 0.29
C THR A 246 25.45 -22.96 -0.79
N GLY A 247 25.02 -22.15 -1.75
CA GLY A 247 25.81 -21.78 -2.92
C GLY A 247 26.11 -22.95 -3.87
N ARG A 248 25.42 -24.10 -3.69
CA ARG A 248 25.59 -25.32 -4.47
C ARG A 248 24.24 -25.98 -4.75
N GLU A 249 24.18 -26.76 -5.83
CA GLU A 249 22.99 -27.49 -6.29
C GLU A 249 22.69 -28.77 -5.49
#